data_AF-A0A358KM57-F1
#
_entry.id   AF-A0A358KM57-F1
#
_cell.length_a   1.000
_cell.length_b   1.000
_cell.length_c   1.000
_cell.angle_alpha   90.00
_cell.angle_beta   90.00
_cell.angle_gamma   90.00
#
_symmetry.space_group_name_H-M   'P 1'
#
loop_
_entity.id
_entity.type
_entity.pdbx_description
1 polymer ?
#
loop_
_entity_poly.entity_id
_entity_poly.type
_entity_poly.pdbx_seq_one_letter_code
_entity_poly.pdbx_strand_id
1 'polypeptide(L)'
;VGFDPVAEPAIASRFIENYDVPDDVPLVGPFGGRLSNGGETVSLLRPDNTQGIDQEDAGYVPYIPVESMGYDNSEPWPDDADGTGLSLQRITGSKFGDDPKNWLSAAPTAGRKNADAAAGDRDADGMSDAWEVANKLDPANAADAAADADNDGVTNLGEFLSGTDPNDANDRFIIESISVTADRVAITVYVSPDRRYRVETSETVAGGWELLAEFTTEAGQTSAKFESNAALGQARFYRVVLLE
;
A
#
# COMPACT_ATOMS: atom_id res chain seq x y z
N VAL A 1 -8.60 19.50 -11.59
CA VAL A 1 -9.97 19.22 -11.08
C VAL A 1 -11.04 19.75 -12.03
N GLY A 2 -12.24 19.17 -12.02
CA GLY A 2 -13.35 19.52 -12.95
C GLY A 2 -14.18 20.75 -12.55
N PHE A 3 -13.67 21.57 -11.64
CA PHE A 3 -14.29 22.79 -11.11
C PHE A 3 -13.22 23.88 -10.99
N ASP A 4 -13.61 25.15 -10.79
CA ASP A 4 -12.66 26.24 -10.55
C ASP A 4 -12.34 26.31 -9.05
N PRO A 5 -11.12 25.94 -8.60
CA PRO A 5 -10.81 25.88 -7.18
C PRO A 5 -10.73 27.26 -6.51
N VAL A 6 -10.53 28.34 -7.28
CA VAL A 6 -10.49 29.72 -6.76
C VAL A 6 -11.90 30.29 -6.64
N ALA A 7 -12.74 30.07 -7.65
CA ALA A 7 -14.13 30.51 -7.62
C ALA A 7 -15.01 29.65 -6.69
N GLU A 8 -14.65 28.38 -6.47
CA GLU A 8 -15.45 27.40 -5.73
C GLU A 8 -14.68 26.77 -4.54
N PRO A 9 -14.23 27.57 -3.55
CA PRO A 9 -13.33 27.11 -2.49
C PRO A 9 -13.96 26.05 -1.55
N ALA A 10 -15.29 26.04 -1.42
CA ALA A 10 -16.00 25.02 -0.64
C ALA A 10 -15.95 23.64 -1.34
N ILE A 11 -15.98 23.60 -2.68
CA ILE A 11 -15.82 22.37 -3.44
C ILE A 11 -14.37 21.90 -3.37
N ALA A 12 -13.41 22.84 -3.49
CA ALA A 12 -11.99 22.55 -3.30
C ALA A 12 -11.70 21.89 -1.95
N SER A 13 -12.23 22.45 -0.86
CA SER A 13 -12.03 21.91 0.50
C SER A 13 -12.55 20.48 0.64
N ARG A 14 -13.74 20.19 0.09
CA ARG A 14 -14.32 18.84 0.12
C ARG A 14 -13.55 17.85 -0.74
N PHE A 15 -13.02 18.29 -1.88
CA PHE A 15 -12.17 17.46 -2.74
C PHE A 15 -10.88 17.09 -2.01
N ILE A 16 -10.22 18.06 -1.37
CA ILE A 16 -9.01 17.86 -0.58
C ILE A 16 -9.27 16.85 0.55
N GLU A 17 -10.34 17.03 1.30
CA GLU A 17 -10.73 16.11 2.39
C GLU A 17 -11.06 14.70 1.87
N ASN A 18 -11.80 14.59 0.76
CA ASN A 18 -12.23 13.31 0.22
C ASN A 18 -11.07 12.46 -0.34
N TYR A 19 -10.06 13.11 -0.93
CA TYR A 19 -8.93 12.43 -1.58
C TYR A 19 -7.62 12.55 -0.80
N ASP A 20 -7.65 13.09 0.42
CA ASP A 20 -6.49 13.31 1.30
C ASP A 20 -5.31 14.00 0.56
N VAL A 21 -5.65 15.03 -0.22
CA VAL A 21 -4.68 15.77 -1.04
C VAL A 21 -3.78 16.61 -0.13
N PRO A 22 -2.44 16.50 -0.23
CA PRO A 22 -1.54 17.31 0.59
C PRO A 22 -1.73 18.82 0.39
N ASP A 23 -1.57 19.59 1.47
CA ASP A 23 -1.77 21.06 1.48
C ASP A 23 -0.83 21.82 0.51
N ASP A 24 0.32 21.23 0.16
CA ASP A 24 1.31 21.81 -0.75
C ASP A 24 1.03 21.52 -2.23
N VAL A 25 0.03 20.68 -2.53
CA VAL A 25 -0.36 20.34 -3.92
C VAL A 25 -1.34 21.37 -4.47
N PRO A 26 -0.99 22.10 -5.54
CA PRO A 26 -1.90 23.06 -6.15
C PRO A 26 -3.02 22.35 -6.91
N LEU A 27 -4.28 22.67 -6.58
CA LEU A 27 -5.43 22.28 -7.39
C LEU A 27 -5.53 23.23 -8.60
N VAL A 28 -5.45 22.68 -9.81
CA VAL A 28 -5.63 23.44 -11.06
C VAL A 28 -6.90 22.95 -11.77
N GLY A 29 -7.75 23.89 -12.20
CA GLY A 29 -9.00 23.63 -12.89
C GLY A 29 -9.69 24.92 -13.34
N PRO A 30 -10.86 24.84 -14.00
CA PRO A 30 -11.53 23.60 -14.39
C PRO A 30 -10.88 22.98 -15.64
N PHE A 31 -10.69 21.66 -15.66
CA PHE A 31 -10.49 20.96 -16.93
C PHE A 31 -11.86 20.58 -17.51
N GLY A 32 -11.99 20.66 -18.84
CA GLY A 32 -13.20 20.24 -19.56
C GLY A 32 -13.15 18.76 -19.91
N GLY A 33 -14.31 18.12 -19.97
CA GLY A 33 -14.44 16.70 -20.35
C GLY A 33 -14.40 15.74 -19.17
N ARG A 34 -14.30 14.44 -19.48
CA ARG A 34 -14.13 13.33 -18.53
C ARG A 34 -13.18 12.33 -19.15
N LEU A 35 -12.42 11.65 -18.31
CA LEU A 35 -11.56 10.58 -18.80
C LEU A 35 -12.38 9.33 -19.17
N SER A 36 -11.95 8.61 -20.21
CA SER A 36 -12.57 7.36 -20.68
C SER A 36 -12.07 6.16 -19.87
N ASN A 37 -12.96 5.32 -19.36
CA ASN A 37 -12.54 4.11 -18.65
C ASN A 37 -11.90 3.06 -19.59
N GLY A 38 -12.25 3.07 -20.89
CA GLY A 38 -11.77 2.10 -21.88
C GLY A 38 -10.63 2.60 -22.76
N GLY A 39 -9.90 3.63 -22.30
CA GLY A 39 -8.82 4.25 -23.06
C GLY A 39 -9.24 5.49 -23.87
N GLU A 40 -8.27 6.39 -24.05
CA GLU A 40 -8.35 7.59 -24.89
C GLU A 40 -6.93 8.19 -25.08
N THR A 41 -6.84 9.35 -25.73
CA THR A 41 -5.61 10.13 -25.81
C THR A 41 -5.66 11.35 -24.89
N VAL A 42 -4.69 11.44 -23.97
CA VAL A 42 -4.48 12.60 -23.10
C VAL A 42 -3.30 13.41 -23.62
N SER A 43 -3.47 14.73 -23.71
CA SER A 43 -2.39 15.64 -24.13
C SER A 43 -2.17 16.74 -23.11
N LEU A 44 -0.92 16.88 -22.66
CA LEU A 44 -0.45 18.01 -21.88
C LEU A 44 0.02 19.09 -22.83
N LEU A 45 -0.54 20.29 -22.74
CA LEU A 45 -0.20 21.43 -23.58
C LEU A 45 0.39 22.55 -22.71
N ARG A 46 1.30 23.35 -23.28
CA ARG A 46 1.77 24.60 -22.67
C ARG A 46 1.51 25.79 -23.60
N PRO A 47 1.16 26.97 -23.08
CA PRO A 47 1.06 28.17 -23.90
C PRO A 47 2.43 28.54 -24.48
N ASP A 48 2.42 28.97 -25.74
CA ASP A 48 3.57 29.56 -26.43
C ASP A 48 3.55 31.09 -26.29
N ASN A 49 4.51 31.78 -26.90
CA ASN A 49 4.52 33.24 -26.93
C ASN A 49 3.30 33.78 -27.69
N THR A 50 2.78 34.92 -27.23
CA THR A 50 1.73 35.68 -27.94
C THR A 50 2.21 36.01 -29.35
N GLN A 51 1.39 35.70 -30.35
CA GLN A 51 1.69 36.03 -31.73
C GLN A 51 1.79 37.55 -31.91
N GLY A 52 2.82 37.99 -32.65
CA GLY A 52 3.13 39.39 -32.88
C GLY A 52 2.03 40.13 -33.64
N ILE A 53 2.03 41.46 -33.51
CA ILE A 53 1.06 42.36 -34.16
C ILE A 53 1.11 42.35 -35.70
N ASP A 54 2.13 41.71 -36.26
CA ASP A 54 2.39 41.54 -37.68
C ASP A 54 1.79 40.24 -38.27
N GLN A 55 1.16 39.40 -37.44
CA GLN A 55 0.48 38.18 -37.87
C GLN A 55 -1.05 38.37 -37.93
N GLU A 56 -1.73 37.62 -38.79
CA GLU A 56 -3.21 37.64 -38.92
C GLU A 56 -3.91 37.29 -37.59
N ASP A 57 -3.26 36.45 -36.78
CA ASP A 57 -3.71 36.01 -35.45
C ASP A 57 -3.07 36.83 -34.30
N ALA A 58 -2.79 38.11 -34.51
CA ALA A 58 -2.18 38.98 -33.51
C ALA A 58 -2.90 38.93 -32.14
N GLY A 59 -2.16 38.64 -31.08
CA GLY A 59 -2.70 38.48 -29.72
C GLY A 59 -3.22 37.08 -29.38
N TYR A 60 -3.22 36.15 -30.33
CA TYR A 60 -3.47 34.74 -30.07
C TYR A 60 -2.26 34.09 -29.36
N VAL A 61 -2.55 33.21 -28.40
CA VAL A 61 -1.55 32.40 -27.69
C VAL A 61 -1.74 30.95 -28.14
N PRO A 62 -0.90 30.42 -29.05
CA PRO A 62 -0.99 29.03 -29.41
C PRO A 62 -0.57 28.14 -28.25
N TYR A 63 -1.15 26.95 -28.18
CA TYR A 63 -0.76 25.94 -27.21
C TYR A 63 0.04 24.86 -27.92
N ILE A 64 1.27 24.61 -27.45
CA ILE A 64 2.15 23.59 -27.99
C ILE A 64 2.07 22.31 -27.15
N PRO A 65 1.98 21.13 -27.80
CA PRO A 65 2.01 19.85 -27.10
C PRO A 65 3.33 19.66 -26.35
N VAL A 66 3.23 19.39 -25.05
CA VAL A 66 4.34 18.97 -24.20
C VAL A 66 4.46 17.45 -24.22
N GLU A 67 3.33 16.76 -24.05
CA GLU A 67 3.24 15.31 -24.08
C GLU A 67 1.87 14.90 -24.61
N SER A 68 1.79 13.80 -25.34
CA SER A 68 0.55 13.18 -25.78
C SER A 68 0.70 11.68 -25.62
N MET A 69 -0.26 11.03 -24.96
CA MET A 69 -0.25 9.61 -24.70
C MET A 69 -1.64 9.04 -24.96
N GLY A 70 -1.71 7.94 -25.70
CA GLY A 70 -2.86 7.05 -25.64
C GLY A 70 -2.72 6.16 -24.42
N TYR A 71 -3.79 5.92 -23.67
CA TYR A 71 -3.84 4.83 -22.69
C TYR A 71 -4.99 3.88 -23.03
N ASP A 72 -4.92 2.66 -22.51
CA ASP A 72 -5.94 1.62 -22.66
C ASP A 72 -6.15 0.93 -21.30
N ASN A 73 -7.22 0.15 -21.18
CA ASN A 73 -7.55 -0.67 -20.01
C ASN A 73 -7.29 -2.16 -20.26
N SER A 74 -6.51 -2.48 -21.30
CA SER A 74 -6.21 -3.83 -21.74
C SER A 74 -4.76 -3.97 -22.18
N GLU A 75 -4.27 -5.22 -22.21
CA GLU A 75 -2.91 -5.53 -22.68
C GLU A 75 -2.62 -4.85 -24.03
N PRO A 76 -1.49 -4.13 -24.19
CA PRO A 76 -0.26 -4.14 -23.36
C PRO A 76 -0.25 -3.19 -22.15
N TRP A 77 -1.32 -2.45 -21.89
CA TRP A 77 -1.44 -1.62 -20.69
C TRP A 77 -1.78 -2.47 -19.46
N PRO A 78 -1.42 -2.01 -18.25
CA PRO A 78 -1.93 -2.61 -17.03
C PRO A 78 -3.47 -2.56 -17.00
N ASP A 79 -4.09 -3.73 -17.12
CA ASP A 79 -5.55 -3.91 -17.13
C ASP A 79 -6.14 -3.93 -15.71
N ASP A 80 -5.32 -4.21 -14.70
CA ASP A 80 -5.69 -4.14 -13.29
C ASP A 80 -6.17 -2.75 -12.83
N ALA A 81 -5.94 -1.67 -13.60
CA ALA A 81 -6.49 -0.35 -13.29
C ALA A 81 -7.99 -0.23 -13.65
N ASP A 82 -8.56 -1.22 -14.32
CA ASP A 82 -9.97 -1.22 -14.72
C ASP A 82 -10.88 -1.80 -13.65
N GLY A 83 -11.54 -0.93 -12.90
CA GLY A 83 -12.64 -1.31 -12.02
C GLY A 83 -12.25 -1.93 -10.67
N THR A 84 -10.95 -2.09 -10.39
CA THR A 84 -10.42 -2.54 -9.08
C THR A 84 -10.27 -1.39 -8.07
N GLY A 85 -10.25 -0.15 -8.54
CA GLY A 85 -9.94 1.04 -7.73
C GLY A 85 -8.48 1.50 -7.83
N LEU A 86 -7.63 0.72 -8.51
CA LEU A 86 -6.28 1.18 -8.87
C LEU A 86 -6.31 2.26 -9.95
N SER A 87 -5.20 2.96 -10.07
CA SER A 87 -4.95 4.02 -11.05
C SER A 87 -3.72 3.70 -11.88
N LEU A 88 -3.72 4.09 -13.17
CA LEU A 88 -2.51 4.06 -13.98
C LEU A 88 -1.52 5.11 -13.47
N GLN A 89 -0.34 4.66 -13.06
CA GLN A 89 0.75 5.52 -12.59
C GLN A 89 2.01 5.27 -13.39
N ARG A 90 2.66 6.37 -13.79
CA ARG A 90 3.92 6.31 -14.54
C ARG A 90 5.05 5.89 -13.60
N ILE A 91 5.83 4.90 -14.03
CA ILE A 91 6.99 4.38 -13.29
C ILE A 91 8.11 5.41 -13.24
N THR A 92 8.45 6.01 -14.39
CA THR A 92 9.49 7.06 -14.47
C THR A 92 9.16 8.10 -15.53
N GLY A 93 9.43 9.37 -15.21
CA GLY A 93 9.33 10.49 -16.14
C GLY A 93 10.39 10.50 -17.25
N SER A 94 11.42 9.64 -17.15
CA SER A 94 12.50 9.59 -18.16
C SER A 94 12.20 8.70 -19.36
N LYS A 95 11.18 7.85 -19.30
CA LYS A 95 10.72 6.98 -20.40
C LYS A 95 9.49 7.59 -21.04
N PHE A 96 9.14 7.19 -22.26
CA PHE A 96 7.99 7.76 -22.96
C PHE A 96 6.66 7.44 -22.26
N GLY A 97 5.70 8.35 -22.36
CA GLY A 97 4.36 8.17 -21.78
C GLY A 97 3.47 7.24 -22.58
N ASP A 98 3.79 7.01 -23.85
CA ASP A 98 3.10 6.06 -24.76
C ASP A 98 3.68 4.64 -24.70
N ASP A 99 4.73 4.39 -23.91
CA ASP A 99 5.27 3.05 -23.64
C ASP A 99 4.47 2.40 -22.49
N PRO A 100 3.62 1.39 -22.75
CA PRO A 100 2.80 0.75 -21.71
C PRO A 100 3.64 0.13 -20.60
N LYS A 101 4.90 -0.26 -20.87
CA LYS A 101 5.83 -0.81 -19.87
C LYS A 101 6.37 0.25 -18.91
N ASN A 102 6.06 1.51 -19.15
CA ASN A 102 6.37 2.62 -18.24
C ASN A 102 5.19 2.93 -17.29
N TRP A 103 4.17 2.09 -17.28
CA TRP A 103 3.00 2.24 -16.42
C TRP A 103 2.83 1.02 -15.53
N LEU A 104 2.32 1.28 -14.34
CA LEU A 104 1.82 0.27 -13.41
C LEU A 104 0.41 0.68 -12.99
N SER A 105 -0.39 -0.30 -12.57
CA SER A 105 -1.60 -0.03 -11.79
C SER A 105 -1.18 0.13 -10.34
N ALA A 106 -1.63 1.15 -9.62
CA ALA A 106 -1.40 1.27 -8.17
C ALA A 106 -2.47 2.10 -7.48
N ALA A 107 -2.51 2.00 -6.14
CA ALA A 107 -3.41 2.78 -5.29
C ALA A 107 -3.29 4.28 -5.61
N PRO A 108 -4.41 5.02 -5.76
CA PRO A 108 -4.40 6.42 -6.18
C PRO A 108 -3.54 7.34 -5.30
N THR A 109 -2.61 8.05 -5.91
CA THR A 109 -1.67 8.96 -5.23
C THR A 109 -2.01 10.43 -5.49
N ALA A 110 -3.21 10.88 -5.10
CA ALA A 110 -3.71 12.23 -5.43
C ALA A 110 -2.73 13.36 -5.05
N GLY A 111 -1.94 13.83 -6.03
CA GLY A 111 -0.88 14.82 -5.82
C GLY A 111 0.38 14.33 -5.11
N ARG A 112 0.40 13.07 -4.66
CA ARG A 112 1.56 12.45 -3.99
C ARG A 112 2.50 11.84 -5.03
N LYS A 113 3.66 11.36 -4.56
CA LYS A 113 4.59 10.60 -5.40
C LYS A 113 3.92 9.29 -5.81
N ASN A 114 4.06 8.91 -7.08
CA ASN A 114 3.62 7.61 -7.59
C ASN A 114 4.25 6.44 -6.81
N ALA A 115 3.57 5.30 -6.82
CA ALA A 115 4.07 4.05 -6.25
C ALA A 115 5.43 3.67 -6.84
N ASP A 116 6.30 3.11 -5.99
CA ASP A 116 7.61 2.64 -6.43
C ASP A 116 7.44 1.25 -7.04
N ALA A 117 7.68 1.12 -8.34
CA ALA A 117 7.65 -0.16 -9.04
C ALA A 117 8.59 -1.21 -8.42
N ALA A 118 9.64 -0.78 -7.71
CA ALA A 118 10.56 -1.68 -7.01
C ALA A 118 10.01 -2.22 -5.69
N ALA A 119 8.92 -1.64 -5.15
CA ALA A 119 8.32 -2.09 -3.89
C ALA A 119 7.69 -3.48 -4.04
N GLY A 120 7.17 -3.83 -5.22
CA GLY A 120 6.49 -5.10 -5.45
C GLY A 120 5.26 -5.29 -4.55
N ASP A 121 4.60 -4.19 -4.23
CA ASP A 121 3.37 -4.04 -3.43
C ASP A 121 2.54 -2.97 -4.16
N ARG A 122 1.57 -3.43 -4.95
CA ARG A 122 0.89 -2.66 -5.98
C ARG A 122 -0.25 -1.82 -5.42
N ASP A 123 -1.02 -2.36 -4.50
CA ASP A 123 -2.12 -1.66 -3.86
C ASP A 123 -1.72 -0.97 -2.54
N ALA A 124 -0.45 -1.09 -2.16
CA ALA A 124 0.18 -0.40 -1.04
C ALA A 124 -0.43 -0.74 0.33
N ASP A 125 -0.89 -1.99 0.49
CA ASP A 125 -1.49 -2.47 1.73
C ASP A 125 -0.47 -3.07 2.72
N GLY A 126 0.79 -3.20 2.29
CA GLY A 126 1.90 -3.70 3.07
C GLY A 126 2.19 -5.18 2.86
N MET A 127 1.42 -5.87 2.01
CA MET A 127 1.74 -7.19 1.48
C MET A 127 2.42 -7.06 0.12
N SER A 128 3.32 -7.99 -0.22
CA SER A 128 3.94 -7.98 -1.55
C SER A 128 3.10 -8.75 -2.57
N ASP A 129 2.98 -8.27 -3.81
CA ASP A 129 2.28 -8.92 -4.92
C ASP A 129 2.65 -10.42 -5.04
N ALA A 130 3.93 -10.74 -4.87
CA ALA A 130 4.44 -12.10 -4.98
C ALA A 130 3.90 -13.04 -3.88
N TRP A 131 3.74 -12.51 -2.66
CA TRP A 131 3.15 -13.24 -1.54
C TRP A 131 1.64 -13.37 -1.72
N GLU A 132 0.96 -12.30 -2.13
CA GLU A 132 -0.48 -12.32 -2.37
C GLU A 132 -0.87 -13.33 -3.45
N VAL A 133 -0.16 -13.34 -4.58
CA VAL A 133 -0.37 -14.35 -5.65
C VAL A 133 -0.10 -15.77 -5.13
N ALA A 134 0.94 -15.96 -4.32
CA ALA A 134 1.25 -17.28 -3.76
C ALA A 134 0.17 -17.77 -2.79
N ASN A 135 -0.51 -16.85 -2.10
CA ASN A 135 -1.57 -17.13 -1.12
C ASN A 135 -2.98 -16.85 -1.66
N LYS A 136 -3.15 -16.76 -2.99
CA LYS A 136 -4.45 -16.62 -3.66
C LYS A 136 -5.26 -15.38 -3.23
N LEU A 137 -4.56 -14.33 -2.81
CA LEU A 137 -5.11 -12.99 -2.59
C LEU A 137 -5.05 -12.18 -3.90
N ASP A 138 -5.61 -10.98 -3.88
CA ASP A 138 -5.67 -10.09 -5.04
C ASP A 138 -4.70 -8.90 -4.86
N PRO A 139 -3.54 -8.90 -5.56
CA PRO A 139 -2.53 -7.82 -5.49
C PRO A 139 -3.01 -6.43 -5.90
N ALA A 140 -4.25 -6.31 -6.35
CA ALA A 140 -4.86 -5.05 -6.73
C ALA A 140 -5.92 -4.57 -5.73
N ASN A 141 -6.11 -5.27 -4.62
CA ASN A 141 -7.19 -5.05 -3.68
C ASN A 141 -6.70 -4.89 -2.23
N ALA A 142 -6.26 -3.67 -1.89
CA ALA A 142 -5.78 -3.33 -0.55
C ALA A 142 -6.76 -3.60 0.61
N ALA A 143 -8.05 -3.83 0.31
CA ALA A 143 -9.03 -4.18 1.32
C ALA A 143 -8.90 -5.65 1.78
N ASP A 144 -8.27 -6.53 0.99
CA ASP A 144 -8.10 -7.92 1.38
C ASP A 144 -6.98 -8.12 2.42
N ALA A 145 -5.99 -7.23 2.53
CA ALA A 145 -5.08 -7.18 3.69
C ALA A 145 -5.82 -7.23 5.03
N ALA A 146 -6.96 -6.53 5.11
CA ALA A 146 -7.80 -6.46 6.31
C ALA A 146 -8.90 -7.54 6.36
N ALA A 147 -9.04 -8.35 5.31
CA ALA A 147 -9.93 -9.50 5.30
C ALA A 147 -9.30 -10.68 6.06
N ASP A 148 -10.14 -11.64 6.40
CA ASP A 148 -9.80 -12.90 7.08
C ASP A 148 -10.25 -14.02 6.13
N ALA A 149 -9.32 -14.52 5.32
CA ALA A 149 -9.65 -15.37 4.18
C ALA A 149 -10.11 -16.78 4.60
N ASP A 150 -9.63 -17.30 5.72
CA ASP A 150 -9.97 -18.62 6.25
C ASP A 150 -10.93 -18.60 7.46
N ASN A 151 -11.30 -17.40 7.93
CA ASN A 151 -12.24 -17.12 9.03
C ASN A 151 -11.73 -17.59 10.39
N ASP A 152 -10.44 -17.44 10.63
CA ASP A 152 -9.76 -17.91 11.83
C ASP A 152 -9.59 -16.82 12.92
N GLY A 153 -9.91 -15.57 12.57
CA GLY A 153 -9.81 -14.37 13.40
C GLY A 153 -8.54 -13.53 13.19
N VAL A 154 -7.66 -13.91 12.26
CA VAL A 154 -6.46 -13.17 11.87
C VAL A 154 -6.68 -12.56 10.48
N THR A 155 -6.21 -11.33 10.28
CA THR A 155 -6.26 -10.68 8.97
C THR A 155 -5.14 -11.19 8.07
N ASN A 156 -5.34 -11.22 6.76
CA ASN A 156 -4.33 -11.63 5.77
C ASN A 156 -2.97 -10.89 5.96
N LEU A 157 -2.99 -9.58 6.24
CA LEU A 157 -1.79 -8.81 6.55
C LEU A 157 -1.11 -9.27 7.86
N GLY A 158 -1.91 -9.64 8.85
CA GLY A 158 -1.43 -10.20 10.10
C GLY A 158 -0.65 -11.49 9.87
N GLU A 159 -1.17 -12.34 8.98
CA GLU A 159 -0.56 -13.61 8.60
C GLU A 159 0.69 -13.44 7.76
N PHE A 160 0.68 -12.50 6.81
CA PHE A 160 1.88 -12.07 6.09
C PHE A 160 3.01 -11.67 7.06
N LEU A 161 2.68 -10.88 8.08
CA LEU A 161 3.65 -10.42 9.09
C LEU A 161 4.10 -11.53 10.04
N SER A 162 3.27 -12.54 10.31
CA SER A 162 3.64 -13.70 11.12
C SER A 162 4.28 -14.85 10.32
N GLY A 163 4.25 -14.79 8.99
CA GLY A 163 4.76 -15.83 8.11
C GLY A 163 3.85 -17.07 8.03
N THR A 164 2.55 -16.90 8.25
CA THR A 164 1.55 -17.98 8.22
C THR A 164 0.75 -17.97 6.90
N ASP A 165 -0.03 -19.03 6.64
CA ASP A 165 -0.84 -19.18 5.42
C ASP A 165 -2.28 -18.70 5.64
N PRO A 166 -2.72 -17.61 4.97
CA PRO A 166 -4.07 -17.05 5.13
C PRO A 166 -5.22 -17.89 4.59
N ASN A 167 -4.90 -19.08 4.08
CA ASN A 167 -5.88 -20.05 3.63
C ASN A 167 -5.95 -21.30 4.53
N ASP A 168 -5.22 -21.34 5.65
CA ASP A 168 -5.23 -22.46 6.61
C ASP A 168 -5.43 -21.98 8.05
N ALA A 169 -6.66 -22.13 8.54
CA ALA A 169 -7.07 -21.69 9.88
C ALA A 169 -6.31 -22.35 11.06
N ASN A 170 -5.45 -23.33 10.78
CA ASN A 170 -4.56 -23.96 11.77
C ASN A 170 -3.14 -23.39 11.75
N ASP A 171 -2.76 -22.66 10.70
CA ASP A 171 -1.48 -21.99 10.57
C ASP A 171 -1.65 -20.53 10.95
N ARG A 172 -1.58 -20.21 12.25
CA ARG A 172 -1.81 -18.86 12.74
C ARG A 172 -1.04 -18.55 14.01
N PHE A 173 -0.87 -17.25 14.27
CA PHE A 173 -0.24 -16.77 15.49
C PHE A 173 -1.13 -15.73 16.18
N ILE A 174 -1.54 -16.02 17.43
CA ILE A 174 -2.37 -15.12 18.23
C ILE A 174 -1.82 -15.03 19.65
N ILE A 175 -1.73 -13.83 20.21
CA ILE A 175 -1.44 -13.67 21.65
C ILE A 175 -2.73 -13.95 22.44
N GLU A 176 -2.78 -15.10 23.11
CA GLU A 176 -3.95 -15.51 23.91
C GLU A 176 -4.00 -14.77 25.25
N SER A 177 -2.86 -14.59 25.91
CA SER A 177 -2.78 -13.84 27.16
C SER A 177 -1.39 -13.34 27.49
N ILE A 178 -1.32 -12.20 28.17
CA ILE A 178 -0.11 -11.67 28.80
C ILE A 178 -0.44 -11.44 30.27
N SER A 179 0.39 -11.97 31.17
CA SER A 179 0.25 -11.77 32.61
C SER A 179 1.58 -11.35 33.22
N VAL A 180 1.52 -10.42 34.17
CA VAL A 180 2.69 -9.94 34.91
C VAL A 180 2.42 -10.12 36.40
N THR A 181 3.25 -10.95 37.05
CA THR A 181 3.14 -11.25 38.48
C THR A 181 4.50 -11.01 39.13
N ALA A 182 4.57 -10.01 40.01
CA ALA A 182 5.84 -9.49 40.53
C ALA A 182 6.79 -9.11 39.39
N ASP A 183 7.97 -9.71 39.34
CA ASP A 183 8.98 -9.53 38.30
C ASP A 183 8.85 -10.52 37.14
N ARG A 184 7.80 -11.36 37.10
CA ARG A 184 7.62 -12.38 36.07
C ARG A 184 6.58 -11.98 35.04
N VAL A 185 6.96 -12.01 33.76
CA VAL A 185 6.08 -11.89 32.61
C VAL A 185 5.84 -13.28 32.03
N ALA A 186 4.57 -13.66 31.86
CA ALA A 186 4.17 -14.88 31.21
C ALA A 186 3.26 -14.57 30.02
N ILE A 187 3.61 -15.09 28.85
CA ILE A 187 2.88 -14.90 27.60
C ILE A 187 2.45 -16.27 27.09
N THR A 188 1.16 -16.41 26.79
CA THR A 188 0.58 -17.59 26.14
C THR A 188 0.14 -17.19 24.74
N VAL A 189 0.50 -18.01 23.76
CA VAL A 189 0.26 -17.79 22.33
C VAL A 189 -0.41 -19.01 21.71
N TYR A 190 -1.32 -18.76 20.78
CA TYR A 190 -1.75 -19.74 19.80
C TYR A 190 -0.65 -19.87 18.75
N VAL A 191 -0.26 -21.10 18.43
CA VAL A 191 0.83 -21.42 17.52
C VAL A 191 0.42 -22.52 16.55
N SER A 192 0.99 -22.49 15.36
CA SER A 192 0.85 -23.55 14.37
C SER A 192 1.57 -24.83 14.85
N PRO A 193 0.97 -26.02 14.67
CA PRO A 193 1.64 -27.29 14.95
C PRO A 193 2.86 -27.54 14.04
N ASP A 194 3.79 -28.37 14.50
CA ASP A 194 4.98 -28.81 13.73
C ASP A 194 5.86 -27.67 13.17
N ARG A 195 5.85 -26.51 13.83
CA ARG A 195 6.53 -25.27 13.43
C ARG A 195 7.56 -24.83 14.47
N ARG A 196 8.62 -24.14 14.04
CA ARG A 196 9.68 -23.68 14.94
C ARG A 196 9.58 -22.18 15.20
N TYR A 197 9.58 -21.80 16.47
CA TYR A 197 9.48 -20.42 16.92
C TYR A 197 10.68 -19.99 17.75
N ARG A 198 11.00 -18.71 17.64
CA ARG A 198 11.95 -18.02 18.50
C ARG A 198 11.26 -16.90 19.27
N VAL A 199 11.55 -16.81 20.56
CA VAL A 199 11.11 -15.72 21.41
C VAL A 199 12.31 -14.84 21.73
N GLU A 200 12.15 -13.54 21.49
CA GLU A 200 13.19 -12.55 21.73
C GLU A 200 12.65 -11.39 22.57
N THR A 201 13.55 -10.73 23.29
CA THR A 201 13.21 -9.60 24.16
C THR A 201 14.15 -8.41 23.94
N SER A 202 13.67 -7.20 24.24
CA SER A 202 14.46 -5.98 24.17
C SER A 202 13.97 -4.97 25.20
N GLU A 203 14.84 -4.07 25.67
CA GLU A 203 14.47 -2.91 26.49
C GLU A 203 13.87 -1.77 25.67
N THR A 204 14.04 -1.80 24.34
CA THR A 204 13.49 -0.78 23.42
C THR A 204 12.95 -1.43 22.15
N VAL A 205 11.93 -0.83 21.53
CA VAL A 205 11.36 -1.34 20.28
C VAL A 205 12.35 -1.32 19.10
N ALA A 206 13.33 -0.40 19.13
CA ALA A 206 14.34 -0.22 18.09
C ALA A 206 15.71 -0.87 18.43
N GLY A 207 15.78 -1.62 19.53
CA GLY A 207 17.04 -2.11 20.11
C GLY A 207 17.58 -3.42 19.54
N GLY A 208 18.68 -3.90 20.12
CA GLY A 208 19.23 -5.23 19.88
C GLY A 208 18.39 -6.27 20.62
N TRP A 209 17.70 -7.11 19.85
CA TRP A 209 16.86 -8.18 20.38
C TRP A 209 17.72 -9.33 20.93
N GLU A 210 17.45 -9.74 22.15
CA GLU A 210 18.11 -10.85 22.83
C GLU A 210 17.24 -12.10 22.77
N LEU A 211 17.86 -13.24 22.44
CA LEU A 211 17.18 -14.54 22.44
C LEU A 211 16.76 -14.93 23.87
N LEU A 212 15.47 -15.16 24.07
CA LEU A 212 14.91 -15.67 25.32
C LEU A 212 14.74 -17.19 25.26
N ALA A 213 14.12 -17.69 24.18
CA ALA A 213 13.83 -19.10 24.01
C ALA A 213 13.68 -19.45 22.53
N GLU A 214 13.83 -20.72 22.21
CA GLU A 214 13.51 -21.28 20.90
C GLU A 214 12.89 -22.66 21.11
N PHE A 215 11.81 -22.96 20.40
CA PHE A 215 11.07 -24.21 20.54
C PHE A 215 10.45 -24.64 19.23
N THR A 216 10.19 -25.93 19.10
CA THR A 216 9.40 -26.52 18.01
C THR A 216 8.12 -27.04 18.61
N THR A 217 6.98 -26.73 17.98
CA THR A 217 5.67 -27.22 18.42
C THR A 217 5.53 -28.71 18.08
N GLU A 218 4.91 -29.46 18.99
CA GLU A 218 4.59 -30.86 18.75
C GLU A 218 3.40 -31.00 17.77
N ALA A 219 3.21 -32.20 17.22
CA ALA A 219 2.07 -32.50 16.37
C ALA A 219 0.75 -32.22 17.10
N GLY A 220 -0.10 -31.38 16.51
CA GLY A 220 -1.37 -30.93 17.08
C GLY A 220 -1.25 -29.96 18.27
N GLN A 221 -0.06 -29.50 18.63
CA GLN A 221 0.11 -28.47 19.64
C GLN A 221 -0.29 -27.11 19.09
N THR A 222 -1.31 -26.51 19.70
CA THR A 222 -1.86 -25.21 19.28
C THR A 222 -1.64 -24.08 20.28
N SER A 223 -1.03 -24.37 21.44
CA SER A 223 -0.75 -23.36 22.47
C SER A 223 0.65 -23.54 23.02
N ALA A 224 1.36 -22.44 23.19
CA ALA A 224 2.68 -22.39 23.81
C ALA A 224 2.73 -21.25 24.83
N LYS A 225 3.48 -21.48 25.91
CA LYS A 225 3.67 -20.51 26.97
C LYS A 225 5.16 -20.30 27.23
N PHE A 226 5.58 -19.05 27.28
CA PHE A 226 6.93 -18.69 27.71
C PHE A 226 6.89 -17.68 28.86
N GLU A 227 7.93 -17.71 29.68
CA GLU A 227 8.09 -16.84 30.84
C GLU A 227 9.44 -16.15 30.80
N SER A 228 9.49 -14.92 31.29
CA SER A 228 10.74 -14.17 31.48
C SER A 228 10.63 -13.30 32.73
N ASN A 229 11.76 -12.87 33.26
CA ASN A 229 11.78 -11.87 34.32
C ASN A 229 11.91 -10.47 33.71
N ALA A 230 11.22 -9.48 34.25
CA ALA A 230 11.32 -8.07 33.89
C ALA A 230 11.36 -7.24 35.18
N ALA A 231 12.36 -6.38 35.33
CA ALA A 231 12.48 -5.55 36.52
C ALA A 231 11.29 -4.59 36.63
N LEU A 232 10.75 -4.45 37.84
CA LEU A 232 9.63 -3.54 38.09
C LEU A 232 10.00 -2.11 37.71
N GLY A 233 9.08 -1.44 37.00
CA GLY A 233 9.27 -0.05 36.55
C GLY A 233 10.07 0.11 35.25
N GLN A 234 10.46 -0.98 34.59
CA GLN A 234 11.04 -0.95 33.25
C GLN A 234 10.07 -1.48 32.21
N ALA A 235 10.09 -0.88 31.01
CA ALA A 235 9.42 -1.45 29.85
C ALA A 235 10.27 -2.57 29.26
N ARG A 236 9.63 -3.68 28.89
CA ARG A 236 10.26 -4.78 28.17
C ARG A 236 9.39 -5.15 26.99
N PHE A 237 10.02 -5.29 25.84
CA PHE A 237 9.40 -5.65 24.57
C PHE A 237 9.68 -7.11 24.28
N TYR A 238 8.73 -7.76 23.60
CA TYR A 238 8.81 -9.16 23.20
C TYR A 238 8.43 -9.25 21.74
N ARG A 239 9.10 -10.14 21.00
CA ARG A 239 8.62 -10.60 19.71
C ARG A 239 8.76 -12.11 19.63
N VAL A 240 7.82 -12.73 18.94
CA VAL A 240 7.85 -14.14 18.59
C VAL A 240 8.00 -14.21 17.09
N VAL A 241 8.96 -14.99 16.62
CA VAL A 241 9.33 -15.09 15.21
C VAL A 241 9.18 -16.54 14.79
N LEU A 242 8.38 -16.80 13.76
CA LEU A 242 8.34 -18.09 13.08
C LEU A 242 9.63 -18.25 12.27
N LEU A 243 10.29 -19.40 12.40
CA LEU A 243 11.54 -19.68 11.70
C LEU A 243 11.27 -20.43 10.40
N GLU A 244 10.68 -21.62 10.48
CA GLU A 244 10.24 -22.49 9.37
C GLU A 244 9.20 -23.49 9.92
#